data_AF-A0A9P6UP82-F1
#
_entry.id   AF-A0A9P6UP82-F1
#
_cell.length_a   1.000
_cell.length_b   1.000
_cell.length_c   1.000
_cell.angle_alpha   90.00
_cell.angle_beta   90.00
_cell.angle_gamma   90.00
#
_symmetry.space_group_name_H-M   'P 1'
#
loop_
_entity.id
_entity.type
_entity.pdbx_description
1 polymer ?
#
loop_
_entity_poly.entity_id
_entity_poly.type
_entity_poly.pdbx_seq_one_letter_code
_entity_poly.pdbx_strand_id
1 'polypeptide(L)'
;MTLPHLQPEQTQPQTHSLAQAAAEAPSTIPKAAGTGAAAASLEGHNKVIVVFKKDTPMKEIEAACKDVESKGGKITHRYEAALLGFSAEMPDVSVSTLNSHPHVDYVEPDGEVSIYSKKLLSGNK
;
A
#
# COMPACT_ATOMS: atom_id res chain seq x y z
N MET A 1 -43.61 49.13 32.48
CA MET A 1 -44.49 48.35 31.59
C MET A 1 -44.12 48.77 30.17
N THR A 2 -43.20 48.06 29.54
CA THR A 2 -43.43 46.93 28.62
C THR A 2 -43.71 47.42 27.19
N LEU A 3 -42.70 47.24 26.33
CA LEU A 3 -42.74 47.22 24.87
C LEU A 3 -43.88 46.29 24.35
N PRO A 4 -44.42 46.51 23.14
CA PRO A 4 -43.82 45.81 21.99
C PRO A 4 -43.77 46.68 20.72
N HIS A 5 -42.59 46.76 20.13
CA HIS A 5 -42.39 47.18 18.74
C HIS A 5 -42.08 45.93 17.91
N LEU A 6 -42.79 45.78 16.79
CA LEU A 6 -42.74 44.68 15.83
C LEU A 6 -41.34 44.47 15.22
N GLN A 7 -40.98 43.19 15.00
CA GLN A 7 -39.94 42.77 14.04
C GLN A 7 -40.41 42.97 12.59
N PRO A 8 -39.47 43.11 11.65
CA PRO A 8 -39.17 41.93 10.82
C PRO A 8 -37.68 41.64 10.63
N GLU A 9 -37.42 40.35 10.51
CA GLU A 9 -36.18 39.65 10.18
C GLU A 9 -35.56 40.19 8.87
N GLN A 10 -34.31 40.69 8.94
CA GLN A 10 -33.56 41.07 7.74
C GLN A 10 -32.75 39.88 7.24
N THR A 11 -33.23 39.30 6.14
CA THR A 11 -32.49 38.41 5.25
C THR A 11 -31.30 39.16 4.65
N GLN A 12 -30.07 38.73 4.96
CA GLN A 12 -28.88 39.18 4.24
C GLN A 12 -28.70 38.37 2.95
N PRO A 13 -28.50 39.01 1.78
CA PRO A 13 -28.08 38.34 0.57
C PRO A 13 -26.57 38.10 0.61
N GLN A 14 -26.14 36.85 0.57
CA GLN A 14 -24.74 36.51 0.34
C GLN A 14 -24.43 36.69 -1.15
N THR A 15 -23.59 37.69 -1.44
CA THR A 15 -23.08 37.99 -2.77
C THR A 15 -22.08 36.91 -3.22
N HIS A 16 -22.35 36.32 -4.38
CA HIS A 16 -21.39 35.53 -5.14
C HIS A 16 -20.23 36.43 -5.61
N SER A 17 -19.00 36.06 -5.25
CA SER A 17 -17.79 36.59 -5.88
C SER A 17 -17.13 35.49 -6.71
N LEU A 18 -17.15 35.68 -8.04
CA LEU A 18 -16.30 34.96 -9.00
C LEU A 18 -14.90 35.58 -8.97
N ALA A 19 -13.84 34.76 -8.85
CA ALA A 19 -12.77 34.66 -9.86
C ALA A 19 -11.56 33.86 -9.35
N GLN A 20 -10.98 33.10 -10.31
CA GLN A 20 -9.54 32.79 -10.46
C GLN A 20 -9.00 31.58 -9.68
N ALA A 21 -8.04 30.79 -10.16
CA ALA A 21 -7.68 30.15 -11.42
C ALA A 21 -6.55 29.15 -11.07
N ALA A 22 -6.30 28.18 -11.97
CA ALA A 22 -5.05 27.39 -12.10
C ALA A 22 -4.79 26.21 -11.13
N ALA A 23 -4.71 25.03 -11.77
CA ALA A 23 -3.77 23.92 -11.59
C ALA A 23 -3.18 23.60 -10.20
N GLU A 24 -3.37 22.35 -9.75
CA GLU A 24 -2.31 21.38 -9.38
C GLU A 24 -2.94 20.08 -8.82
N ALA A 25 -2.53 18.91 -9.34
CA ALA A 25 -2.69 17.61 -8.67
C ALA A 25 -1.61 17.49 -7.56
N PRO A 26 -1.64 16.55 -6.58
CA PRO A 26 -2.42 15.31 -6.50
C PRO A 26 -3.08 15.02 -5.13
N SER A 27 -3.90 13.96 -5.12
CA SER A 27 -4.60 13.41 -3.97
C SER A 27 -3.67 13.14 -2.79
N THR A 28 -3.89 13.85 -1.69
CA THR A 28 -3.23 13.68 -0.40
C THR A 28 -3.70 12.40 0.27
N ILE A 29 -2.78 11.47 0.50
CA ILE A 29 -2.97 10.31 1.39
C ILE A 29 -2.95 10.85 2.83
N PRO A 30 -3.97 10.60 3.67
CA PRO A 30 -3.93 11.07 5.04
C PRO A 30 -2.90 10.26 5.84
N LYS A 31 -1.96 10.97 6.46
CA LYS A 31 -1.03 10.45 7.48
C LYS A 31 -1.83 10.14 8.74
N ALA A 32 -2.18 8.87 8.95
CA ALA A 32 -2.68 8.40 10.24
C ALA A 32 -1.50 8.01 11.13
N ALA A 33 -1.22 8.85 12.13
CA ALA A 33 -0.44 8.47 13.30
C ALA A 33 -1.38 7.76 14.28
N GLY A 34 -1.02 6.54 14.71
CA GLY A 34 -1.82 5.76 15.66
C GLY A 34 -1.08 4.50 16.10
N THR A 35 -0.44 4.64 17.26
CA THR A 35 0.45 3.71 17.96
C THR A 35 -0.25 2.44 18.46
N GLY A 36 0.40 1.28 18.35
CA GLY A 36 0.01 0.03 19.01
C GLY A 36 0.99 -1.10 18.69
N ALA A 37 1.84 -1.46 19.66
CA ALA A 37 2.96 -2.37 19.51
C ALA A 37 2.54 -3.85 19.40
N ALA A 38 3.17 -4.58 18.46
CA ALA A 38 3.51 -5.99 18.61
C ALA A 38 5.00 -6.14 18.28
N ALA A 39 5.79 -6.37 19.32
CA ALA A 39 7.23 -6.54 19.24
C ALA A 39 7.56 -7.98 18.79
N ALA A 40 8.07 -8.13 17.57
CA ALA A 40 8.94 -9.23 17.17
C ALA A 40 9.77 -8.83 15.92
N SER A 41 11.09 -8.71 16.12
CA SER A 41 12.17 -8.43 15.16
C SER A 41 12.21 -7.07 14.46
N LEU A 42 12.99 -6.15 15.05
CA LEU A 42 13.45 -4.92 14.39
C LEU A 42 14.75 -5.13 13.57
N GLU A 43 15.13 -6.37 13.27
CA GLU A 43 16.17 -6.71 12.29
C GLU A 43 15.65 -7.85 11.39
N GLY A 44 15.00 -7.53 10.28
CA GLY A 44 14.51 -8.57 9.39
C GLY A 44 13.78 -8.01 8.18
N HIS A 45 14.43 -8.06 7.02
CA HIS A 45 13.73 -7.99 5.76
C HIS A 45 13.07 -9.35 5.52
N ASN A 46 11.74 -9.36 5.38
CA ASN A 46 11.03 -10.53 4.92
C ASN A 46 11.17 -10.65 3.41
N LYS A 47 11.39 -11.87 2.92
CA LYS A 47 11.26 -12.19 1.51
C LYS A 47 9.83 -12.66 1.26
N VAL A 48 9.16 -12.02 0.31
CA VAL A 48 7.77 -12.33 -0.04
C VAL A 48 7.60 -12.41 -1.54
N ILE A 49 6.61 -13.19 -1.97
CA ILE A 49 6.09 -13.21 -3.33
C ILE A 49 4.70 -12.58 -3.29
N VAL A 50 4.51 -11.53 -4.10
CA VAL A 50 3.23 -10.83 -4.28
C VAL A 50 2.63 -11.27 -5.60
N VAL A 51 1.44 -11.88 -5.54
CA VAL A 51 0.72 -12.36 -6.72
C VAL A 51 -0.51 -11.49 -6.95
N PHE A 52 -0.69 -11.06 -8.19
CA PHE A 52 -1.82 -10.24 -8.63
C PHE A 52 -2.85 -11.09 -9.36
N LYS A 53 -4.08 -10.60 -9.37
CA LYS A 53 -5.16 -11.18 -10.18
C LYS A 53 -4.79 -11.12 -11.66
N LYS A 54 -5.19 -12.14 -12.42
CA LYS A 54 -4.93 -12.28 -13.87
C LYS A 54 -5.34 -11.08 -14.74
N ASP A 55 -6.34 -10.32 -14.31
CA ASP A 55 -6.88 -9.17 -15.05
C ASP A 55 -6.25 -7.83 -14.60
N THR A 56 -5.18 -7.89 -13.80
CA THR A 56 -4.50 -6.70 -13.29
C THR A 56 -3.68 -6.02 -14.40
N PRO A 57 -3.90 -4.73 -14.67
CA PRO A 57 -3.11 -4.03 -15.67
C PRO A 57 -1.68 -3.80 -15.18
N MET A 58 -0.70 -3.92 -16.09
CA MET A 58 0.73 -3.79 -15.77
C MET A 58 1.08 -2.49 -15.03
N LYS A 59 0.37 -1.39 -15.32
CA LYS A 59 0.57 -0.10 -14.63
C LYS A 59 0.37 -0.18 -13.11
N GLU A 60 -0.57 -1.00 -12.65
CA GLU A 60 -0.84 -1.19 -11.21
C GLU A 60 0.26 -2.04 -10.57
N ILE A 61 0.79 -3.03 -11.30
CA ILE A 61 1.94 -3.84 -10.84
C ILE A 61 3.18 -2.95 -10.71
N GLU A 62 3.41 -2.05 -11.67
CA GLU A 62 4.50 -1.07 -11.61
C GLU A 62 4.33 -0.07 -10.44
N ALA A 63 3.10 0.37 -10.19
CA ALA A 63 2.80 1.25 -9.06
C ALA A 63 3.09 0.54 -7.72
N ALA A 64 2.69 -0.72 -7.59
CA ALA A 64 2.99 -1.53 -6.41
C ALA A 64 4.50 -1.77 -6.23
N CYS A 65 5.25 -2.02 -7.31
CA CYS A 65 6.71 -2.12 -7.24
C CYS A 65 7.34 -0.84 -6.68
N LYS A 66 6.91 0.32 -7.19
CA LYS A 66 7.41 1.63 -6.71
C LYS A 66 7.04 1.91 -5.27
N ASP A 67 5.83 1.54 -4.84
CA ASP A 67 5.41 1.67 -3.44
C ASP A 67 6.31 0.85 -2.51
N VAL A 68 6.61 -0.40 -2.89
CA VAL A 68 7.55 -1.26 -2.16
C VAL A 68 8.94 -0.64 -2.07
N GLU A 69 9.49 -0.16 -3.18
CA GLU A 69 10.81 0.51 -3.20
C GLU A 69 10.81 1.78 -2.34
N SER A 70 9.74 2.58 -2.39
CA SER A 70 9.61 3.80 -1.59
C SER A 70 9.56 3.54 -0.08
N LYS A 71 9.13 2.35 0.32
CA LYS A 71 9.06 1.89 1.72
C LYS A 71 10.36 1.21 2.18
N GLY A 72 11.43 1.28 1.39
CA GLY A 72 12.71 0.65 1.69
C GLY A 72 12.75 -0.84 1.39
N GLY A 73 11.79 -1.34 0.60
CA GLY A 73 11.85 -2.68 0.02
C GLY A 73 12.69 -2.73 -1.26
N LYS A 74 12.99 -3.93 -1.72
CA LYS A 74 13.75 -4.20 -2.95
C LYS A 74 13.07 -5.31 -3.73
N ILE A 75 12.77 -5.05 -5.00
CA ILE A 75 12.26 -6.07 -5.91
C ILE A 75 13.40 -7.02 -6.28
N THR A 76 13.20 -8.33 -6.12
CA THR A 76 14.22 -9.36 -6.41
C THR A 76 13.94 -10.10 -7.71
N HIS A 77 12.67 -10.25 -8.08
CA HIS A 77 12.27 -10.91 -9.32
C HIS A 77 10.90 -10.42 -9.79
N ARG A 78 10.62 -10.50 -11.10
CA ARG A 78 9.32 -10.17 -11.70
C ARG A 78 8.77 -11.34 -12.52
N TYR A 79 7.47 -11.55 -12.43
CA TYR A 79 6.73 -12.59 -13.11
C TYR A 79 5.68 -11.96 -14.03
N GLU A 80 5.74 -12.29 -15.33
CA GLU A 80 4.87 -11.69 -16.36
C GLU A 80 4.11 -12.72 -17.20
N ALA A 81 4.37 -14.02 -16.99
CA ALA A 81 3.85 -15.11 -17.82
C ALA A 81 2.83 -15.98 -17.09
N ALA A 82 3.29 -17.05 -16.43
CA ALA A 82 2.42 -18.00 -15.74
C ALA A 82 1.77 -17.43 -14.46
N LEU A 83 2.44 -16.44 -13.86
CA LEU A 83 2.00 -15.70 -12.68
C LEU A 83 2.23 -14.22 -12.98
N LEU A 84 1.29 -13.36 -12.58
CA LEU A 84 1.48 -11.91 -12.59
C LEU A 84 1.91 -11.48 -11.20
N GLY A 85 3.13 -10.97 -11.06
CA GLY A 85 3.62 -10.54 -9.74
C GLY A 85 5.10 -10.29 -9.66
N PHE A 86 5.59 -10.20 -8.43
CA PHE A 86 7.01 -10.00 -8.15
C PHE A 86 7.38 -10.59 -6.80
N SER A 87 8.67 -10.89 -6.63
CA SER A 87 9.25 -11.15 -5.30
C SER A 87 9.98 -9.93 -4.80
N ALA A 88 9.98 -9.72 -3.48
CA ALA A 88 10.63 -8.59 -2.86
C ALA A 88 11.16 -8.88 -1.47
N GLU A 89 12.22 -8.17 -1.09
CA GLU A 89 12.76 -8.06 0.26
C GLU A 89 12.21 -6.78 0.88
N MET A 90 11.48 -6.83 1.99
CA MET A 90 10.92 -5.62 2.61
C MET A 90 10.74 -5.73 4.13
N PRO A 91 10.66 -4.61 4.85
CA PRO A 91 10.34 -4.62 6.28
C PRO A 91 8.97 -5.23 6.57
N ASP A 92 8.81 -5.94 7.69
CA ASP A 92 7.57 -6.64 8.09
C ASP A 92 6.32 -5.75 8.07
N VAL A 93 6.45 -4.51 8.55
CA VAL A 93 5.38 -3.51 8.56
C VAL A 93 4.82 -3.20 7.17
N SER A 94 5.59 -3.43 6.10
CA SER A 94 5.18 -3.14 4.72
C SER A 94 4.34 -4.26 4.09
N VAL A 95 4.49 -5.50 4.58
CA VAL A 95 3.82 -6.69 3.99
C VAL A 95 2.31 -6.63 4.18
N SER A 96 1.84 -6.20 5.35
CA SER A 96 0.41 -6.10 5.68
C SER A 96 -0.35 -5.15 4.75
N THR A 97 0.31 -4.11 4.24
CA THR A 97 -0.30 -3.12 3.34
C THR A 97 -0.53 -3.68 1.93
N LEU A 98 0.30 -4.62 1.48
CA LEU A 98 0.13 -5.24 0.16
C LEU A 98 -1.06 -6.19 0.12
N ASN A 99 -1.33 -6.87 1.23
CA ASN A 99 -2.44 -7.82 1.34
C ASN A 99 -3.81 -7.13 1.22
N SER A 100 -3.89 -5.83 1.48
CA SER A 100 -5.14 -5.05 1.31
C SER A 100 -5.29 -4.41 -0.07
N HIS A 101 -4.31 -4.55 -0.97
CA HIS A 101 -4.34 -3.92 -2.28
C HIS A 101 -5.39 -4.59 -3.18
N PRO A 102 -6.28 -3.84 -3.87
CA PRO A 102 -7.45 -4.40 -4.56
C PRO A 102 -7.11 -5.38 -5.69
N HIS A 103 -5.92 -5.23 -6.28
CA HIS A 103 -5.42 -6.06 -7.38
C HIS A 103 -4.58 -7.26 -6.93
N VAL A 104 -4.15 -7.28 -5.67
CA VAL A 104 -3.41 -8.41 -5.11
C VAL A 104 -4.39 -9.58 -4.92
N ASP A 105 -3.94 -10.76 -5.30
CA ASP A 105 -4.66 -12.01 -5.05
C ASP A 105 -4.22 -12.59 -3.70
N TYR A 106 -2.90 -12.75 -3.51
CA TYR A 106 -2.31 -13.15 -2.25
C TYR A 106 -0.83 -12.73 -2.14
N VAL A 107 -0.32 -12.75 -0.91
CA VAL A 107 1.09 -12.56 -0.58
C VAL A 107 1.56 -13.77 0.22
N GLU A 108 2.68 -14.36 -0.18
CA GLU A 108 3.26 -15.53 0.51
C GLU A 108 4.73 -15.28 0.91
N PRO A 109 5.22 -15.93 1.98
CA PRO A 109 6.65 -15.95 2.30
C PRO A 109 7.45 -16.67 1.21
N ASP A 110 8.58 -16.08 0.81
CA ASP A 110 9.52 -16.68 -0.14
C ASP A 110 10.53 -17.57 0.60
N GLY A 111 10.33 -18.88 0.51
CA GLY A 111 11.07 -19.90 1.25
C GLY A 111 12.01 -20.73 0.37
N GLU A 112 13.14 -21.15 0.95
CA GLU A 112 14.09 -22.04 0.27
C GLU A 112 13.52 -23.46 0.10
N VAL A 113 13.71 -24.02 -1.10
CA VAL A 113 13.40 -25.41 -1.40
C VAL A 113 14.69 -26.22 -1.49
N SER A 114 14.73 -27.39 -0.84
CA SER A 114 15.88 -28.30 -0.89
C SER A 114 15.52 -29.61 -1.59
N ILE A 115 16.44 -30.10 -2.42
CA ILE A 115 16.28 -31.38 -3.12
C ILE A 115 16.71 -32.51 -2.18
N TYR A 116 15.80 -33.46 -1.92
CA TYR A 116 16.01 -34.54 -0.96
C TYR A 116 17.28 -35.36 -1.22
N SER A 117 17.67 -35.54 -2.48
CA SER A 117 18.88 -36.26 -2.89
C SER A 117 20.17 -35.66 -2.33
N LYS A 118 20.26 -34.34 -2.13
CA LYS A 118 21.49 -33.69 -1.61
C LYS A 118 21.88 -34.21 -0.22
N LYS A 119 20.91 -34.63 0.60
CA LYS A 119 21.15 -35.17 1.94
C LYS A 119 21.70 -36.60 1.91
N LEU A 120 21.39 -37.37 0.87
CA LEU A 120 21.85 -38.76 0.71
C LEU A 120 23.22 -38.85 0.02
N LEU A 121 23.58 -37.90 -0.85
CA LEU A 121 24.90 -37.87 -1.51
C LEU A 121 26.02 -37.25 -0.64
N SER A 122 25.67 -36.60 0.47
CA SER A 122 26.65 -35.93 1.35
C SER A 122 27.11 -36.79 2.54
N GLY A 123 26.61 -38.02 2.67
CA GLY A 123 26.94 -38.94 3.77
C GLY A 123 27.72 -40.16 3.27
N ASN A 124 29.05 -40.04 3.23
CA ASN A 124 30.05 -41.09 3.49
C ASN A 124 31.45 -40.54 3.17
N LYS A 125 32.17 -40.13 4.22
CA LYS A 125 33.63 -40.05 4.24
C LYS A 125 34.13 -40.94 5.37
#